data_AF-A0A956G0J8-F1
#
_entry.id   AF-A0A956G0J8-F1
#
_cell.length_a   1.000
_cell.length_b   1.000
_cell.length_c   1.000
_cell.angle_alpha   90.00
_cell.angle_beta   90.00
_cell.angle_gamma   90.00
#
_symmetry.space_group_name_H-M   'P 1'
#
loop_
_entity.id
_entity.type
_entity.pdbx_description
1 polymer ?
#
loop_
_entity_poly.entity_id
_entity_poly.type
_entity_poly.pdbx_seq_one_letter_code
_entity_poly.pdbx_strand_id
1 'polypeptide(L)'
;MNERIAAIDDFWTREFAYYLCEHRNPLNRLTHMFGIPILVGTGALAIATASWSLFLWGQAIGWALQLLGHRFEGNRPALLKRPISFLMGPLMVLVELIGYAGVRLPFAERARRVVGDA
;
A
#
# COMPACT_ATOMS: atom_id res chain seq x y z
N MET A 1 -6.53 13.57 9.33
CA MET A 1 -5.09 13.41 9.06
C MET A 1 -4.35 13.90 10.31
N ASN A 2 -3.34 13.17 10.79
CA ASN A 2 -2.50 13.65 11.90
C ASN A 2 -1.86 15.00 11.50
N GLU A 3 -1.93 16.01 12.37
CA GLU A 3 -1.41 17.37 12.09
C GLU A 3 0.06 17.33 11.66
N ARG A 4 0.83 16.39 12.23
CA ARG A 4 2.23 16.14 11.85
C ARG A 4 2.43 15.73 10.39
N ILE A 5 1.50 14.96 9.82
CA ILE A 5 1.58 14.57 8.39
C ILE A 5 1.12 15.73 7.51
N ALA A 6 0.11 16.48 7.95
CA ALA A 6 -0.39 17.64 7.20
C ALA A 6 0.66 18.76 7.06
N ALA A 7 1.57 18.88 8.03
CA ALA A 7 2.66 19.86 8.01
C ALA A 7 3.82 19.50 7.08
N ILE A 8 3.87 18.28 6.53
CA ILE A 8 4.92 17.87 5.56
C ILE A 8 4.61 18.55 4.23
N ASP A 9 5.53 19.37 3.72
CA ASP A 9 5.42 20.10 2.46
C ASP A 9 5.64 19.18 1.24
N ASP A 10 6.69 18.35 1.27
CA ASP A 10 7.02 17.40 0.22
C ASP A 10 5.92 16.35 0.03
N PHE A 11 5.38 16.28 -1.18
CA PHE A 11 4.25 15.42 -1.52
C PHE A 11 4.55 13.94 -1.27
N TRP A 12 5.69 13.44 -1.76
CA TRP A 12 6.02 12.01 -1.68
C TRP A 12 6.30 11.57 -0.25
N THR A 13 7.01 12.39 0.52
CA THR A 13 7.23 12.18 1.96
C THR A 13 5.88 12.15 2.69
N ARG A 14 4.97 13.08 2.39
CA ARG A 14 3.65 13.15 3.05
C ARG A 14 2.79 11.92 2.75
N GLU A 15 2.73 11.49 1.49
CA GLU A 15 1.91 10.34 1.11
C GLU A 15 2.49 9.02 1.64
N PHE A 16 3.81 8.85 1.61
CA PHE A 16 4.42 7.66 2.20
C PHE A 16 4.30 7.65 3.74
N ALA A 17 4.43 8.81 4.41
CA ALA A 17 4.17 8.93 5.85
C ALA A 17 2.72 8.58 6.19
N TYR A 18 1.76 9.01 5.36
CA TYR A 18 0.36 8.64 5.51
C TYR A 18 0.17 7.13 5.36
N TYR A 19 0.77 6.50 4.33
CA TYR A 19 0.75 5.06 4.14
C TYR A 19 1.30 4.30 5.36
N LEU A 20 2.48 4.68 5.88
CA LEU A 20 3.09 4.04 7.05
C LEU A 20 2.23 4.19 8.31
N CYS A 21 1.52 5.31 8.46
CA CYS A 21 0.58 5.51 9.56
C CYS A 21 -0.70 4.67 9.45
N GLU A 22 -1.17 4.43 8.23
CA GLU A 22 -2.34 3.60 7.96
C GLU A 22 -2.04 2.10 8.02
N HIS A 23 -0.76 1.72 7.94
CA HIS A 23 -0.29 0.35 7.95
C HIS A 23 0.85 0.22 8.95
N ARG A 24 0.59 0.35 10.26
CA ARG A 24 1.65 0.23 11.29
C ARG A 24 1.89 -1.23 11.66
N ASN A 25 0.87 -2.07 11.57
CA ASN A 25 1.00 -3.48 11.87
C ASN A 25 1.76 -4.21 10.72
N PRO A 26 2.85 -4.94 11.01
CA PRO A 26 3.59 -5.66 9.98
C PRO A 26 2.76 -6.71 9.25
N LEU A 27 1.75 -7.31 9.90
CA LEU A 27 0.82 -8.23 9.24
C LEU A 27 -0.02 -7.52 8.19
N ASN A 28 -0.46 -6.29 8.46
CA ASN A 28 -1.22 -5.49 7.50
C ASN A 28 -0.35 -5.10 6.29
N ARG A 29 0.91 -4.70 6.53
CA ARG A 29 1.86 -4.45 5.43
C ARG A 29 2.09 -5.71 4.59
N LEU A 30 2.30 -6.85 5.23
CA LEU A 30 2.56 -8.11 4.54
C LEU A 30 1.40 -8.53 3.64
N THR A 31 0.16 -8.44 4.14
CA THR A 31 -1.01 -8.77 3.32
C THR A 31 -1.18 -7.83 2.13
N HIS A 32 -0.83 -6.55 2.25
CA HIS A 32 -0.83 -5.60 1.13
C HIS A 32 0.32 -5.87 0.14
N MET A 33 1.49 -6.23 0.66
CA MET A 33 2.68 -6.54 -0.13
C MET A 33 2.49 -7.75 -1.05
N PHE A 34 1.62 -8.69 -0.69
CA PHE A 34 1.19 -9.77 -1.59
C PHE A 34 -0.12 -9.45 -2.33
N GLY A 35 -1.11 -8.88 -1.63
CA GLY A 35 -2.43 -8.62 -2.17
C GLY A 35 -2.41 -7.66 -3.36
N ILE A 36 -1.62 -6.58 -3.30
CA ILE A 36 -1.56 -5.61 -4.39
C ILE A 36 -0.87 -6.18 -5.64
N PRO A 37 0.31 -6.84 -5.56
CA PRO A 37 0.87 -7.52 -6.74
C PRO A 37 -0.05 -8.57 -7.33
N ILE A 38 -0.82 -9.29 -6.52
CA ILE A 38 -1.86 -10.20 -7.03
C ILE A 38 -2.89 -9.40 -7.84
N LEU A 39 -3.49 -8.35 -7.28
CA LEU A 39 -4.49 -7.54 -8.00
C LEU A 39 -3.96 -7.01 -9.34
N VAL A 40 -2.78 -6.39 -9.32
CA VAL A 40 -2.17 -5.79 -10.53
C VAL A 40 -1.78 -6.86 -11.54
N GLY A 41 -1.11 -7.92 -11.08
CA GLY A 41 -0.61 -8.99 -11.94
C GLY A 41 -1.74 -9.81 -12.57
N THR A 42 -2.74 -10.24 -11.78
CA THR A 42 -3.87 -10.99 -12.32
C THR A 42 -4.77 -10.13 -13.19
N GLY A 43 -4.92 -8.83 -12.87
CA GLY A 43 -5.65 -7.89 -13.73
C GLY A 43 -5.00 -7.76 -15.11
N ALA A 44 -3.70 -7.48 -15.15
CA ALA A 44 -2.95 -7.36 -16.40
C ALA A 44 -2.94 -8.66 -17.20
N LEU A 45 -2.68 -9.80 -16.55
CA LEU A 45 -2.62 -11.10 -17.22
C LEU A 45 -4.00 -11.55 -17.71
N ALA A 46 -5.07 -11.29 -16.96
CA ALA A 46 -6.43 -11.59 -17.39
C ALA A 46 -6.82 -10.78 -18.63
N ILE A 47 -6.44 -9.50 -18.71
CA ILE A 47 -6.64 -8.70 -19.93
C ILE A 47 -5.86 -9.29 -21.10
N ALA A 48 -4.58 -9.62 -20.91
CA ALA A 48 -3.72 -10.17 -21.96
C ALA A 48 -4.19 -11.54 -22.48
N THR A 49 -4.87 -12.33 -21.64
CA THR A 49 -5.32 -13.70 -21.96
C THR A 49 -6.83 -13.83 -22.15
N ALA A 50 -7.58 -12.71 -22.02
CA ALA A 50 -9.04 -12.68 -21.95
C ALA A 50 -9.66 -13.67 -20.92
N SER A 51 -8.93 -13.96 -19.83
CA SER A 51 -9.32 -14.96 -18.83
C SER A 51 -10.10 -14.33 -17.67
N TRP A 52 -11.43 -14.39 -17.75
CA TRP A 52 -12.32 -13.91 -16.68
C TRP A 52 -12.14 -14.68 -15.37
N SER A 53 -11.91 -15.99 -15.41
CA SER A 53 -11.69 -16.79 -14.21
C SER A 53 -10.43 -16.33 -13.45
N LEU A 54 -9.34 -16.04 -14.17
CA LEU A 54 -8.13 -15.52 -13.57
C LEU A 54 -8.36 -14.16 -12.92
N PHE A 55 -9.10 -13.27 -13.60
CA PHE A 55 -9.49 -11.97 -13.04
C PHE A 55 -10.29 -12.16 -11.75
N LEU A 56 -11.39 -12.91 -11.79
CA LEU A 56 -12.29 -13.03 -10.64
C LEU A 56 -11.60 -13.61 -9.40
N TRP A 57 -10.85 -14.71 -9.57
CA TRP A 57 -10.15 -15.33 -8.44
C TRP A 57 -8.99 -14.47 -7.93
N GLY A 58 -8.21 -13.90 -8.83
CA GLY A 58 -7.11 -13.01 -8.46
C GLY A 58 -7.60 -11.78 -7.71
N GLN A 59 -8.65 -11.13 -8.22
CA GLN A 59 -9.25 -9.97 -7.56
C GLN A 59 -9.85 -10.35 -6.20
N ALA A 60 -10.59 -11.46 -6.11
CA ALA A 60 -11.18 -11.90 -4.84
C ALA A 60 -10.12 -12.14 -3.76
N ILE A 61 -9.06 -12.87 -4.09
CA ILE A 61 -7.96 -13.18 -3.16
C ILE A 61 -7.20 -11.91 -2.79
N GLY A 62 -6.83 -11.08 -3.78
CA GLY A 62 -6.07 -9.85 -3.55
C GLY A 62 -6.83 -8.87 -2.64
N TRP A 63 -8.14 -8.70 -2.84
CA TRP A 63 -8.98 -7.88 -1.97
C TRP A 63 -9.15 -8.50 -0.58
N ALA A 64 -9.38 -9.82 -0.48
CA ALA A 64 -9.53 -10.49 0.80
C ALA A 64 -8.30 -10.31 1.71
N LEU A 65 -7.10 -10.44 1.15
CA LEU A 65 -5.85 -10.21 1.88
C LEU A 65 -5.75 -8.78 2.43
N GLN A 66 -6.01 -7.77 1.61
CA GLN A 66 -5.92 -6.36 2.02
C GLN A 66 -6.94 -6.02 3.11
N LEU A 67 -8.18 -6.48 2.96
CA LEU A 67 -9.23 -6.28 3.96
C LEU A 67 -8.92 -6.99 5.28
N LEU A 68 -8.34 -8.19 5.21
CA LEU A 68 -7.90 -8.94 6.39
C LEU A 68 -6.76 -8.20 7.12
N GLY A 69 -5.79 -7.65 6.38
CA GLY A 69 -4.75 -6.79 6.92
C GLY A 69 -5.30 -5.60 7.71
N HIS A 70 -6.23 -4.86 7.11
CA HIS A 70 -6.88 -3.73 7.78
C HIS A 70 -7.72 -4.16 9.00
N ARG A 71 -8.26 -5.39 9.00
CA ARG A 71 -8.91 -5.94 10.19
C ARG A 71 -7.92 -6.21 11.32
N PHE A 72 -6.69 -6.65 11.05
CA PHE A 72 -5.63 -6.77 12.06
C PHE A 72 -5.10 -5.41 12.53
N GLU A 73 -5.06 -4.42 11.64
CA GLU A 73 -4.70 -3.04 12.00
C GLU A 73 -5.79 -2.38 12.87
N GLY A 74 -7.05 -2.79 12.72
CA GLY A 74 -8.19 -2.20 13.43
C GLY A 74 -8.66 -0.87 12.85
N ASN A 75 -8.24 -0.53 11.63
CA ASN A 75 -8.64 0.69 10.94
C ASN A 75 -9.41 0.40 9.63
N ARG A 76 -10.07 1.43 9.10
CA ARG A 76 -10.72 1.33 7.78
C ARG A 76 -9.68 1.48 6.67
N PRO A 77 -9.83 0.79 5.52
CA PRO A 77 -8.95 0.93 4.37
C PRO A 77 -8.72 2.39 3.95
N ALA A 78 -7.47 2.73 3.64
CA ALA A 78 -7.06 4.10 3.30
C ALA A 78 -7.81 4.66 2.08
N LEU A 79 -8.11 3.81 1.09
CA LEU A 79 -8.88 4.17 -0.11
C LEU A 79 -10.28 4.72 0.21
N LEU A 80 -10.89 4.29 1.32
CA LEU A 80 -12.21 4.78 1.76
C LEU A 80 -12.12 6.14 2.46
N LYS A 81 -10.91 6.53 2.88
CA LYS A 81 -10.64 7.81 3.55
C LYS A 81 -10.21 8.87 2.54
N ARG A 82 -9.40 8.49 1.54
CA ARG A 82 -8.82 9.38 0.54
C ARG A 82 -8.81 8.71 -0.83
N PRO A 83 -9.50 9.26 -1.86
CA PRO A 83 -9.54 8.67 -3.19
C PRO A 83 -8.16 8.45 -3.82
N ILE A 84 -7.22 9.37 -3.60
CA ILE A 84 -5.85 9.26 -4.12
C ILE A 84 -5.12 8.01 -3.59
N SER A 85 -5.51 7.48 -2.42
CA SER A 85 -4.90 6.28 -1.85
C SER A 85 -5.13 5.03 -2.69
N PHE A 86 -6.11 5.02 -3.60
CA PHE A 86 -6.26 3.94 -4.59
C PHE A 86 -5.06 3.85 -5.53
N LEU A 87 -4.59 4.99 -6.06
CA LEU A 87 -3.40 5.05 -6.91
C LEU A 87 -2.12 4.88 -6.08
N MET A 88 -2.09 5.47 -4.88
CA MET A 88 -0.90 5.38 -4.03
C MET A 88 -0.66 3.97 -3.52
N GLY A 89 -1.67 3.14 -3.25
CA GLY A 89 -1.51 1.78 -2.74
C GLY A 89 -0.43 0.96 -3.49
N PRO A 90 -0.57 0.73 -4.81
CA PRO A 90 0.44 0.05 -5.61
C PRO A 90 1.81 0.73 -5.61
N LEU A 91 1.86 2.06 -5.68
CA LEU A 91 3.12 2.79 -5.66
C LEU A 91 3.85 2.66 -4.32
N MET A 92 3.13 2.72 -3.19
CA MET A 92 3.74 2.65 -1.87
C MET A 92 4.24 1.23 -1.57
N VAL A 93 3.51 0.19 -2.00
CA VAL A 93 4.01 -1.20 -1.94
C VAL A 93 5.26 -1.37 -2.79
N LEU A 94 5.30 -0.79 -3.99
CA LEU A 94 6.52 -0.81 -4.81
C LEU A 94 7.69 -0.13 -4.09
N VAL A 95 7.46 1.03 -3.46
CA VAL A 95 8.47 1.73 -2.65
C VAL A 95 8.99 0.87 -1.49
N GLU A 96 8.12 0.10 -0.82
CA GLU A 96 8.57 -0.84 0.20
C GLU A 96 9.40 -1.99 -0.37
N LEU A 97 8.96 -2.59 -1.48
CA LEU A 97 9.66 -3.70 -2.13
C LEU A 97 11.08 -3.32 -2.57
N ILE A 98 11.25 -2.17 -3.22
CA ILE A 98 12.59 -1.69 -3.59
C ILE A 98 13.42 -1.31 -2.36
N GLY A 99 12.78 -0.85 -1.28
CA GLY A 99 13.41 -0.64 0.01
C GLY A 99 13.99 -1.94 0.59
N TYR A 100 13.23 -3.02 0.56
CA TYR A 100 13.71 -4.36 0.94
C TYR A 100 14.80 -4.88 0.01
N ALA A 101 14.80 -4.49 -1.26
CA ALA A 101 15.89 -4.75 -2.20
C ALA A 101 17.14 -3.87 -1.96
N GLY A 102 17.14 -3.00 -0.95
CA GLY A 102 18.28 -2.17 -0.55
C GLY A 102 18.29 -0.76 -1.14
N VAL A 103 17.29 -0.38 -1.96
CA VAL A 103 17.21 0.96 -2.55
C VAL A 103 16.64 1.95 -1.52
N ARG A 104 17.43 2.97 -1.19
CA ARG A 104 17.06 4.00 -0.21
C ARG A 104 16.59 5.27 -0.92
N LEU A 105 15.28 5.46 -0.99
CA LEU A 105 14.68 6.67 -1.53
C LEU A 105 14.65 7.78 -0.46
N PRO A 106 15.20 8.99 -0.73
CA PRO A 106 15.30 10.04 0.29
C PRO A 106 13.96 10.45 0.93
N PHE A 107 12.88 10.51 0.14
CA PHE A 107 11.55 10.85 0.66
C PHE A 107 11.02 9.74 1.59
N ALA A 108 11.30 8.46 1.27
CA ALA A 108 10.80 7.33 2.04
C ALA A 108 11.51 7.24 3.39
N GLU A 109 12.83 7.44 3.42
CA GLU A 109 13.60 7.54 4.65
C GLU A 109 13.14 8.71 5.53
N ARG A 110 12.90 9.87 4.92
CA ARG A 110 12.35 11.04 5.62
C ARG A 110 10.99 10.72 6.24
N ALA A 111 10.10 10.06 5.49
CA ALA A 111 8.79 9.68 5.99
C ALA A 111 8.89 8.74 7.19
N ARG A 112 9.71 7.68 7.09
CA ARG A 112 9.97 6.72 8.17
C ARG A 112 10.44 7.40 9.45
N ARG A 113 11.40 8.34 9.35
CA ARG A 113 11.87 9.15 10.49
C ARG A 113 10.74 9.97 11.12
N VAL A 114 9.89 10.60 10.31
CA VAL A 114 8.78 11.43 10.82
C VAL A 114 7.74 10.59 11.57
N VAL A 115 7.46 9.36 11.10
CA VAL A 115 6.47 8.49 11.72
C VAL A 115 7.02 7.58 12.82
N GLY A 116 8.35 7.55 13.00
CA GLY A 116 9.02 6.68 13.97
C GLY A 116 9.06 5.20 13.57
N ASP A 117 9.05 4.92 12.27
CA ASP A 117 9.07 3.58 11.67
C ASP A 117 10.51 3.24 11.25
N ALA A 118 11.36 2.96 12.26
CA ALA A 118 12.79 2.68 12.08
C ALA A 118 13.05 1.19 11.77
#